data_AF-A0A1X7ADH1-F1
#
_entry.id   AF-A0A1X7ADH1-F1
#
_cell.length_a   1.000
_cell.length_b   1.000
_cell.length_c   1.000
_cell.angle_alpha   90.00
_cell.angle_beta   90.00
_cell.angle_gamma   90.00
#
_symmetry.space_group_name_H-M   'P 1'
#
loop_
_entity.id
_entity.type
_entity.pdbx_description
1 polymer ?
#
loop_
_entity_poly.entity_id
_entity_poly.type
_entity_poly.pdbx_seq_one_letter_code
_entity_poly.pdbx_strand_id
1 'polypeptide(L)'
;MSAGMQELWQAVVVRAIKDAVGCENSAEARRERPIAERWITQRGKDYRRACALAGMCPDFIADQYAAGAFTAEKFRESKEETQ
;
A
#
# COMPACT_ATOMS: atom_id res chain seq x y z
N MET A 1 20.03 -7.39 -5.11
CA MET A 1 18.74 -7.73 -4.47
C MET A 1 18.18 -8.93 -5.22
N SER A 2 17.81 -10.02 -4.56
CA SER A 2 17.19 -11.16 -5.26
C SER A 2 15.74 -10.82 -5.62
N ALA A 3 15.19 -11.45 -6.67
CA ALA A 3 13.80 -11.25 -7.09
C ALA A 3 12.82 -11.44 -5.90
N GLY A 4 13.00 -12.52 -5.13
CA GLY A 4 12.15 -12.82 -3.97
C GLY A 4 12.18 -11.75 -2.87
N MET A 5 13.30 -11.06 -2.66
CA MET A 5 13.34 -9.98 -1.66
C MET A 5 12.59 -8.74 -2.13
N GLN A 6 12.67 -8.42 -3.43
CA GLN A 6 11.89 -7.33 -4.01
C GLN A 6 10.40 -7.62 -3.90
N GLU A 7 9.95 -8.83 -4.22
CA GLU A 7 8.56 -9.26 -4.14
C GLU A 7 7.99 -9.11 -2.71
N LEU A 8 8.78 -9.44 -1.69
CA LEU A 8 8.39 -9.23 -0.30
C LEU A 8 8.15 -7.74 0.01
N TRP A 9 9.03 -6.85 -0.45
CA TRP A 9 8.85 -5.41 -0.25
C TRP A 9 7.68 -4.85 -1.06
N GLN A 10 7.42 -5.38 -2.25
CA GLN A 10 6.22 -5.05 -3.03
C GLN A 10 4.96 -5.44 -2.25
N ALA A 11 4.92 -6.63 -1.65
CA ALA A 11 3.80 -7.06 -0.82
C ALA A 11 3.58 -6.14 0.39
N VAL A 12 4.65 -5.68 1.04
CA VAL A 12 4.57 -4.70 2.14
C VAL A 12 3.96 -3.38 1.67
N VAL A 13 4.45 -2.82 0.57
CA VAL A 13 3.94 -1.55 0.03
C VAL A 13 2.47 -1.68 -0.40
N VAL A 14 2.10 -2.76 -1.10
CA VAL A 14 0.71 -3.04 -1.50
C VAL A 14 -0.19 -3.22 -0.28
N ARG A 15 0.28 -3.92 0.75
CA ARG A 15 -0.47 -4.09 2.00
C ARG A 15 -0.73 -2.74 2.68
N ALA A 16 0.28 -1.89 2.78
CA ALA A 16 0.12 -0.55 3.36
C ALA A 16 -0.93 0.29 2.59
N ILE A 17 -0.95 0.21 1.26
CA ILE A 17 -1.98 0.88 0.45
C ILE A 17 -3.37 0.30 0.76
N LYS A 18 -3.52 -1.03 0.83
CA LYS A 18 -4.79 -1.70 1.16
C LYS A 18 -5.32 -1.32 2.55
N ASP A 19 -4.43 -1.25 3.53
CA ASP A 19 -4.78 -0.85 4.90
C ASP A 19 -5.21 0.63 4.94
N ALA A 20 -4.53 1.50 4.18
CA ALA A 20 -4.85 2.92 4.10
C ALA A 20 -6.20 3.21 3.40
N VAL A 21 -6.52 2.49 2.31
CA VAL A 21 -7.83 2.61 1.63
C VAL A 21 -8.98 1.94 2.41
N GLY A 22 -8.69 1.16 3.45
CA GLY A 22 -9.69 0.49 4.27
C GLY A 22 -10.36 -0.69 3.57
N CYS A 23 -9.58 -1.53 2.87
CA CYS A 23 -10.11 -2.73 2.21
C CYS A 23 -10.76 -3.72 3.20
N GLU A 24 -10.25 -3.79 4.42
CA GLU A 24 -10.69 -4.71 5.47
C GLU A 24 -11.52 -3.99 6.55
N ASN A 25 -12.57 -4.64 7.04
CA ASN A 25 -13.54 -4.06 7.99
C ASN A 25 -13.33 -4.51 9.45
N SER A 26 -12.21 -5.15 9.78
CA SER A 26 -11.91 -5.58 11.15
C SER A 26 -11.61 -4.40 12.07
N ALA A 27 -11.71 -4.61 13.38
CA ALA A 27 -11.41 -3.58 14.37
C ALA A 27 -9.93 -3.16 14.31
N GLU A 28 -9.05 -4.13 14.04
CA GLU A 28 -7.62 -3.94 13.84
C GLU A 28 -7.36 -3.10 12.60
N ALA A 29 -7.97 -3.43 11.45
CA ALA A 29 -7.80 -2.68 10.21
C ALA A 29 -8.24 -1.22 10.34
N ARG A 30 -9.31 -0.94 11.10
CA ARG A 30 -9.75 0.43 11.38
C ARG A 30 -8.74 1.22 12.22
N ARG A 31 -8.01 0.57 13.12
CA ARG A 31 -6.95 1.19 13.94
C ARG A 31 -5.68 1.44 13.12
N GLU A 32 -5.33 0.53 12.23
CA GLU A 32 -4.12 0.63 11.40
C GLU A 32 -4.28 1.58 10.21
N ARG A 33 -5.51 1.79 9.72
CA ARG A 33 -5.81 2.69 8.60
C ARG A 33 -5.17 4.09 8.70
N PRO A 34 -5.38 4.88 9.78
CA PRO A 34 -4.76 6.20 9.89
C PRO A 34 -3.23 6.15 9.98
N ILE A 35 -2.66 5.05 10.48
CA ILE A 35 -1.21 4.84 10.55
C ILE A 35 -0.67 4.62 9.14
N ALA A 36 -1.31 3.76 8.35
CA ALA A 36 -0.95 3.47 6.97
C ALA A 36 -1.13 4.71 6.07
N GLU A 37 -2.24 5.42 6.22
CA GLU A 37 -2.50 6.68 5.50
C GLU A 37 -1.41 7.71 5.77
N ARG A 38 -1.06 7.90 7.05
CA ARG A 38 0.02 8.80 7.45
C ARG A 38 1.37 8.36 6.91
N TRP A 39 1.65 7.06 6.90
CA TRP A 39 2.90 6.51 6.40
C TRP A 39 3.11 6.82 4.90
N ILE A 40 2.05 6.77 4.10
CA ILE A 40 2.09 7.11 2.67
C ILE A 40 2.13 8.64 2.49
N THR A 41 1.14 9.36 3.02
CA THR A 41 0.95 10.80 2.76
C THR A 41 2.07 11.67 3.33
N GLN A 42 2.58 11.34 4.52
CA GLN A 42 3.67 12.10 5.16
C GLN A 42 5.05 11.52 4.85
N ARG A 43 5.14 10.49 3.99
CA ARG A 43 6.38 9.79 3.67
C ARG A 43 7.09 9.37 4.96
N GLY A 44 6.34 8.64 5.79
CA GLY A 44 6.72 8.27 7.14
C GLY A 44 8.04 7.48 7.20
N LYS A 45 8.46 7.16 8.42
CA LYS A 45 9.72 6.45 8.65
C LYS A 45 9.81 5.20 7.76
N ASP A 46 10.97 5.03 7.12
CA ASP A 46 11.27 3.92 6.22
C ASP A 46 10.43 3.82 4.94
N TYR A 47 9.48 4.73 4.67
CA TYR A 47 8.63 4.73 3.48
C TYR A 47 9.44 4.71 2.17
N ARG A 48 10.35 5.67 2.01
CA ARG A 48 11.19 5.77 0.81
C ARG A 48 12.08 4.54 0.65
N ARG A 49 12.56 3.98 1.77
CA ARG A 49 13.40 2.78 1.78
C ARG A 49 12.60 1.56 1.35
N ALA A 50 11.39 1.37 1.88
CA ALA A 50 10.49 0.28 1.50
C ALA A 50 10.13 0.36 0.01
N CYS A 51 9.80 1.56 -0.50
CA CYS A 51 9.51 1.77 -1.93
C CYS A 51 10.72 1.46 -2.81
N ALA A 52 11.92 1.95 -2.42
CA ALA A 52 13.15 1.66 -3.15
C ALA A 52 13.46 0.16 -3.18
N LEU A 53 13.29 -0.54 -2.05
CA LEU A 53 13.46 -2.00 -1.97
C LEU A 53 12.38 -2.78 -2.72
N ALA A 54 11.21 -2.20 -2.94
CA ALA A 54 10.15 -2.75 -3.78
C ALA A 54 10.37 -2.48 -5.29
N GLY A 55 11.35 -1.65 -5.65
CA GLY A 55 11.54 -1.16 -7.03
C GLY A 55 10.46 -0.18 -7.48
N MET A 56 9.80 0.49 -6.55
CA MET A 56 8.70 1.43 -6.80
C MET A 56 9.10 2.88 -6.52
N CYS A 57 8.56 3.81 -7.29
CA CYS A 57 8.78 5.23 -7.07
C CYS A 57 7.92 5.72 -5.88
N PRO A 58 8.53 6.22 -4.79
CA PRO A 58 7.79 6.68 -3.61
C PRO A 58 6.95 7.92 -3.90
N ASP A 59 7.41 8.84 -4.76
CA ASP A 59 6.64 10.02 -5.16
C ASP A 59 5.38 9.62 -5.91
N PHE A 60 5.53 8.75 -6.92
CA PHE A 60 4.42 8.26 -7.72
C PHE A 60 3.34 7.58 -6.87
N ILE A 61 3.71 6.74 -5.91
CA ILE A 61 2.73 6.08 -5.03
C ILE A 61 2.00 7.11 -4.16
N ALA A 62 2.72 8.03 -3.53
CA ALA A 62 2.13 9.03 -2.66
C ALA A 62 1.17 9.95 -3.44
N ASP A 63 1.57 10.39 -4.63
CA ASP A 63 0.77 11.25 -5.49
C ASP A 63 -0.49 10.54 -6.00
N GLN A 64 -0.37 9.28 -6.45
CA GLN A 64 -1.51 8.47 -6.85
C GLN A 64 -2.48 8.20 -5.69
N TYR A 65 -1.95 7.99 -4.48
CA TYR A 65 -2.77 7.84 -3.28
C TYR A 65 -3.50 9.14 -2.93
N ALA A 66 -2.80 10.27 -2.94
CA ALA A 66 -3.40 11.58 -2.69
C ALA A 66 -4.46 11.96 -3.74
N ALA A 67 -4.27 11.55 -4.99
CA ALA A 67 -5.22 11.73 -6.08
C ALA A 67 -6.44 10.77 -6.01
N GLY A 68 -6.50 9.86 -5.02
CA GLY A 68 -7.58 8.89 -4.89
C GLY A 68 -7.56 7.79 -5.96
N ALA A 69 -6.42 7.57 -6.63
CA ALA A 69 -6.31 6.57 -7.70
C ALA A 69 -6.44 5.13 -7.18
N PHE A 70 -6.12 4.92 -5.90
CA PHE A 70 -6.32 3.66 -5.18
C PHE A 70 -7.66 3.68 -4.46
N THR A 71 -8.56 2.77 -4.82
CA THR A 71 -9.85 2.61 -4.15
C THR A 71 -9.99 1.19 -3.60
N ALA A 72 -10.74 1.05 -2.51
CA ALA A 72 -11.03 -0.27 -1.94
C ALA A 72 -11.77 -1.17 -2.93
N GLU A 73 -12.57 -0.59 -3.83
CA GLU A 73 -13.29 -1.29 -4.91
C GLU A 73 -12.32 -1.98 -5.87
N LYS A 74 -11.34 -1.24 -6.42
CA LYS A 74 -10.33 -1.80 -7.34
C LYS A 74 -9.57 -2.98 -6.72
N PHE A 75 -9.28 -2.91 -5.42
CA PHE A 75 -8.58 -3.99 -4.72
C PHE A 75 -9.49 -5.20 -4.39
N ARG A 76 -10.81 -5.02 -4.34
CA ARG A 76 -11.78 -6.12 -4.19
C ARG A 76 -12.02 -6.81 -5.52
N GLU A 77 -12.14 -6.06 -6.61
CA GLU A 77 -12.34 -6.59 -7.97
C GLU A 77 -11.17 -7.51 -8.39
N SER A 78 -9.93 -7.18 -8.04
CA SER A 78 -8.78 -8.08 -8.28
C SER A 78 -8.84 -9.42 -7.54
N LYS A 79 -9.81 -9.64 -6.63
CA LYS A 79 -10.05 -10.95 -6.01
C LYS A 79 -11.13 -11.79 -6.73
N GLU A 80 -11.94 -11.18 -7.58
CA GLU A 80 -13.07 -11.86 -8.25
C GLU A 80 -12.71 -12.39 -9.66
N GLU A 81 -11.60 -11.94 -10.26
CA GLU A 81 -11.16 -12.39 -11.60
C GLU A 81 -10.34 -13.70 -11.60
N THR A 82 -10.32 -14.44 -10.49
CA THR A 82 -9.75 -15.80 -10.43
C THR A 82 -10.83 -16.82 -10.07
N GLN A 83 -11.87 -16.90 -10.89
CA GLN A 83 -12.85 -18.00 -10.85
C GLN A 83 -12.92 -18.71 -12.20
#